data_AF-A0AAV9SVL0-F1
#
_entry.id   AF-A0AAV9SVL0-F1
#
_cell.length_a   1.000
_cell.length_b   1.000
_cell.length_c   1.000
_cell.angle_alpha   90.00
_cell.angle_beta   90.00
_cell.angle_gamma   90.00
#
_symmetry.space_group_name_H-M   'P 1'
#
loop_
_entity.id
_entity.type
_entity.pdbx_description
1 polymer ?
#
loop_
_entity_poly.entity_id
_entity_poly.type
_entity_poly.pdbx_seq_one_letter_code
_entity_poly.pdbx_strand_id
1 'polypeptide(L)'
;MNQPPQSGPNGPAVKQSLKEAKRTCEALAAALGSMDIAAVITTDKTPEEYNLAIEYRDEIAAMRTIGNNSQTSVRNMRMNASEGAIAKKLQSIDEGYHKFLADIEVLYENVVLWIEDYEKVHGRISDDSAQKA
;
A
#
# COMPACT_ATOMS: atom_id res chain seq x y z
N MET A 1 -39.37 -11.84 -17.07
CA MET A 1 -38.09 -12.41 -17.58
C MET A 1 -36.96 -11.80 -16.77
N ASN A 2 -36.21 -12.60 -16.01
CA ASN A 2 -35.00 -12.17 -15.30
C ASN A 2 -33.82 -12.38 -16.26
N GLN A 3 -33.44 -11.36 -17.02
CA GLN A 3 -32.16 -11.39 -17.72
C GLN A 3 -31.04 -11.13 -16.68
N PRO A 4 -30.02 -11.99 -16.57
CA PRO A 4 -28.83 -11.67 -15.80
C PRO A 4 -28.17 -10.43 -16.42
N PRO A 5 -27.59 -9.53 -15.62
CA PRO A 5 -26.91 -8.36 -16.14
C PRO A 5 -25.79 -8.79 -17.09
N GLN A 6 -25.87 -8.35 -18.35
CA GLN A 6 -24.83 -8.59 -19.33
C GLN A 6 -23.55 -7.86 -18.90
N SER A 7 -22.49 -8.65 -18.69
CA SER A 7 -21.16 -8.11 -18.41
C SER A 7 -20.60 -7.48 -19.68
N GLY A 8 -20.22 -6.20 -19.62
CA GLY A 8 -19.69 -5.45 -20.76
C GLY A 8 -18.31 -5.92 -21.23
N PRO A 9 -17.81 -5.39 -22.38
CA PRO A 9 -16.66 -5.92 -23.12
C PRO A 9 -15.29 -5.76 -22.44
N ASN A 10 -15.17 -4.97 -21.36
CA ASN A 10 -13.90 -4.65 -20.68
C ASN A 10 -13.64 -5.56 -19.47
N GLY A 11 -13.95 -6.84 -19.58
CA GLY A 11 -13.66 -7.81 -18.54
C GLY A 11 -12.40 -8.64 -18.82
N PRO A 12 -11.16 -8.13 -18.65
CA PRO A 12 -10.21 -8.88 -17.85
C PRO A 12 -10.89 -9.06 -16.48
N ALA A 13 -11.58 -10.18 -16.36
CA ALA A 13 -12.75 -10.31 -15.50
C ALA A 13 -12.41 -9.98 -14.05
N VAL A 14 -13.25 -9.20 -13.35
CA VAL A 14 -13.16 -8.89 -11.90
C VAL A 14 -12.58 -10.04 -11.06
N LYS A 15 -12.91 -11.29 -11.40
CA LYS A 15 -12.34 -12.53 -10.85
C LYS A 15 -10.80 -12.59 -10.85
N GLN A 16 -10.12 -12.21 -11.94
CA GLN A 16 -8.67 -12.19 -12.03
C GLN A 16 -8.08 -11.13 -11.10
N SER A 17 -8.62 -9.91 -11.12
CA SER A 17 -8.20 -8.84 -10.20
C SER A 17 -8.38 -9.24 -8.73
N LEU A 18 -9.49 -9.91 -8.39
CA LEU A 18 -9.71 -10.44 -7.03
C LEU A 18 -8.72 -11.56 -6.67
N LYS A 19 -8.35 -12.43 -7.62
CA LYS A 19 -7.34 -13.47 -7.39
C LYS A 19 -5.95 -12.88 -7.17
N GLU A 20 -5.59 -11.85 -7.93
CA GLU A 20 -4.32 -11.14 -7.77
C GLU A 20 -4.27 -10.44 -6.42
N ALA A 21 -5.31 -9.68 -6.07
CA ALA A 21 -5.41 -9.04 -4.76
C ALA A 21 -5.28 -10.06 -3.60
N LYS A 22 -5.94 -11.22 -3.71
CA LYS A 22 -5.80 -12.29 -2.71
C LYS A 22 -4.36 -12.78 -2.57
N ARG A 23 -3.67 -13.04 -3.69
CA ARG A 23 -2.26 -13.49 -3.66
C ARG A 23 -1.36 -12.45 -3.00
N THR A 24 -1.59 -11.17 -3.29
CA THR A 24 -0.85 -10.08 -2.64
C THR A 24 -1.11 -10.08 -1.13
N CYS A 25 -2.36 -10.22 -0.68
CA CYS A 25 -2.67 -10.32 0.75
C CYS A 25 -2.04 -11.56 1.41
N GLU A 26 -1.99 -12.70 0.72
CA GLU A 26 -1.36 -13.92 1.22
C GLU A 26 0.16 -13.75 1.36
N ALA A 27 0.82 -13.14 0.38
CA ALA A 27 2.25 -12.84 0.43
C ALA A 27 2.57 -11.86 1.56
N LEU A 28 1.78 -10.79 1.69
CA LEU A 28 1.95 -9.81 2.77
C LEU A 28 1.75 -10.45 4.15
N ALA A 29 0.71 -11.27 4.33
CA ALA A 29 0.46 -11.96 5.60
C ALA A 29 1.62 -12.92 5.96
N ALA A 30 2.18 -13.63 4.98
CA ALA A 30 3.33 -14.49 5.19
C ALA A 30 4.58 -13.69 5.59
N ALA A 31 4.86 -12.57 4.89
CA ALA A 31 5.98 -11.69 5.20
C ALA A 31 5.87 -11.13 6.63
N LEU A 32 4.69 -10.61 7.01
CA LEU A 32 4.42 -10.12 8.36
C LEU A 32 4.56 -11.22 9.41
N GLY A 33 4.08 -12.44 9.13
CA GLY A 33 4.20 -13.58 10.03
C GLY A 33 5.65 -14.08 10.22
N SER A 34 6.55 -13.74 9.29
CA SER A 34 7.97 -14.10 9.35
C SER A 34 8.86 -13.05 10.00
N MET A 35 8.33 -11.84 10.27
CA MET A 35 9.12 -10.71 10.77
C MET A 35 9.36 -10.84 12.28
N ASP A 36 10.64 -10.85 12.68
CA ASP A 36 11.02 -10.70 14.07
C ASP A 36 11.08 -9.20 14.43
N ILE A 37 9.95 -8.69 14.91
CA ILE A 37 9.78 -7.27 15.27
C ILE A 37 10.77 -6.86 16.36
N ALA A 38 11.10 -7.75 17.29
CA ALA A 38 12.03 -7.43 18.37
C ALA A 38 13.45 -7.24 17.83
N ALA A 39 13.88 -8.11 16.91
CA ALA A 39 15.17 -7.96 16.24
C ALA A 39 15.25 -6.63 15.48
N VAL A 40 14.22 -6.30 14.67
CA VAL A 40 14.17 -5.06 13.86
C VAL A 40 14.35 -3.77 14.69
N ILE A 41 13.93 -3.79 15.96
CA ILE A 41 14.02 -2.62 16.86
C ILE A 41 15.35 -2.60 17.64
N THR A 42 15.88 -3.77 18.01
CA THR A 42 16.93 -3.88 19.03
C THR A 42 18.33 -4.13 18.48
N THR A 43 18.46 -4.55 17.22
CA THR A 43 19.77 -4.75 16.60
C THR A 43 20.32 -3.45 16.01
N ASP A 44 21.64 -3.34 16.01
CA ASP A 44 22.32 -2.30 15.24
C ASP A 44 21.93 -2.45 13.77
N LYS A 45 21.60 -1.32 13.14
CA LYS A 45 21.10 -1.27 11.78
C LYS A 45 22.29 -1.37 10.81
N THR A 46 22.20 -2.24 9.82
CA THR A 46 23.24 -2.43 8.80
C THR A 46 23.04 -1.49 7.60
N PRO A 47 24.10 -1.18 6.82
CA PRO A 47 23.97 -0.47 5.55
C PRO A 47 23.01 -1.15 4.57
N GLU A 48 22.99 -2.49 4.55
CA GLU A 48 22.09 -3.27 3.70
C GLU A 48 20.62 -3.06 4.12
N GLU A 49 20.31 -3.15 5.42
CA GLU A 49 18.97 -2.88 5.93
C GLU A 49 18.54 -1.42 5.73
N TYR A 50 19.49 -0.48 5.76
CA TYR A 50 19.24 0.92 5.42
C TYR A 50 18.79 1.12 3.97
N ASN A 51 19.47 0.48 3.01
CA ASN A 51 19.05 0.53 1.61
C ASN A 51 17.67 -0.10 1.41
N LEU A 52 17.40 -1.24 2.08
CA LEU A 52 16.08 -1.87 2.07
C LEU A 52 14.99 -0.97 2.68
N ALA A 53 15.31 -0.24 3.75
CA ALA A 53 14.37 0.70 4.37
C ALA A 53 14.05 1.88 3.43
N ILE A 54 15.03 2.36 2.64
CA ILE A 54 14.81 3.39 1.62
C ILE A 54 13.87 2.87 0.51
N GLU A 55 14.15 1.68 -0.03
CA GLU A 55 13.30 1.07 -1.06
C GLU A 55 11.87 0.89 -0.51
N TYR A 56 11.75 0.40 0.72
CA TYR A 56 10.46 0.20 1.36
C TYR A 56 9.69 1.52 1.57
N ARG A 57 10.37 2.59 1.98
CA ARG A 57 9.78 3.94 2.09
C ARG A 57 9.18 4.38 0.76
N ASP A 58 9.90 4.16 -0.34
CA ASP A 58 9.47 4.58 -1.67
C ASP A 58 8.29 3.73 -2.18
N GLU A 59 8.28 2.44 -1.89
CA GLU A 59 7.13 1.57 -2.13
C GLU A 59 5.88 2.00 -1.33
N ILE A 60 6.05 2.36 -0.06
CA ILE A 60 4.95 2.88 0.78
C ILE A 60 4.40 4.20 0.20
N ALA A 61 5.27 5.09 -0.26
CA ALA A 61 4.86 6.33 -0.92
C ALA A 61 4.08 6.07 -2.23
N ALA A 62 4.49 5.06 -3.01
CA ALA A 62 3.76 4.63 -4.19
C ALA A 62 2.37 4.06 -3.82
N MET A 63 2.29 3.22 -2.78
CA MET A 63 1.02 2.70 -2.26
C MET A 63 0.07 3.82 -1.81
N ARG A 64 0.59 4.84 -1.12
CA ARG A 64 -0.17 6.04 -0.72
C ARG A 64 -0.77 6.74 -1.94
N THR A 65 0.01 6.91 -2.99
CA THR A 65 -0.44 7.57 -4.24
C THR A 65 -1.57 6.77 -4.90
N ILE A 66 -1.39 5.46 -5.05
CA ILE A 66 -2.39 4.57 -5.66
C ILE A 66 -3.67 4.52 -4.83
N GLY A 67 -3.55 4.44 -3.49
CA GLY A 67 -4.67 4.45 -2.57
C GLY A 67 -5.49 5.74 -2.64
N ASN A 68 -4.82 6.91 -2.69
CA ASN A 68 -5.49 8.21 -2.84
C ASN A 68 -6.23 8.34 -4.17
N ASN A 69 -5.61 7.88 -5.26
CA ASN A 69 -6.23 7.89 -6.58
C ASN A 69 -7.49 7.02 -6.60
N SER A 70 -7.39 5.81 -6.02
CA SER A 70 -8.51 4.87 -5.94
C SER A 70 -9.65 5.40 -5.06
N GLN A 71 -9.32 6.00 -3.90
CA GLN A 71 -10.30 6.65 -3.04
C GLN A 71 -11.02 7.79 -3.76
N THR A 72 -10.28 8.62 -4.50
CA THR A 72 -10.83 9.71 -5.31
C THR A 72 -11.80 9.17 -6.36
N SER A 73 -11.43 8.10 -7.07
CA SER A 73 -12.33 7.44 -8.02
C SER A 73 -13.61 6.93 -7.35
N VAL A 74 -13.51 6.34 -6.16
CA VAL A 74 -14.68 5.86 -5.40
C VAL A 74 -15.59 7.02 -4.98
N ARG A 75 -15.02 8.13 -4.50
CA ARG A 75 -15.78 9.35 -4.18
C ARG A 75 -16.49 9.92 -5.40
N ASN A 76 -15.82 9.97 -6.55
CA ASN A 76 -16.41 10.41 -7.82
C ASN A 76 -17.56 9.49 -8.26
N MET A 77 -17.41 8.17 -8.12
CA MET A 77 -18.51 7.23 -8.39
C MET A 77 -19.69 7.43 -7.43
N ARG A 78 -19.40 7.70 -6.15
CA ARG A 78 -20.43 7.92 -5.12
C ARG A 78 -21.25 9.19 -5.40
N MET A 79 -20.61 10.27 -5.82
CA MET A 79 -21.30 11.53 -6.17
C MET A 79 -22.30 11.34 -7.32
N ASN A 80 -22.06 10.38 -8.21
CA ASN A 80 -22.89 10.11 -9.38
C ASN A 80 -23.87 8.94 -9.17
N ALA A 81 -23.82 8.26 -8.02
CA ALA A 81 -24.68 7.12 -7.74
C ALA A 81 -26.01 7.61 -7.14
N SER A 82 -27.13 7.13 -7.69
CA SER A 82 -28.45 7.34 -7.06
C SER A 82 -28.50 6.66 -5.69
N GLU A 83 -29.29 7.24 -4.78
CA GLU A 83 -29.45 6.73 -3.41
C GLU A 83 -29.82 5.24 -3.42
N GLY A 84 -29.18 4.44 -2.55
CA GLY A 84 -29.45 3.01 -2.46
C GLY A 84 -28.24 2.16 -2.09
N ALA A 85 -28.32 0.86 -2.40
CA ALA A 85 -27.32 -0.13 -2.00
C ALA A 85 -25.93 0.12 -2.61
N ILE A 86 -25.86 0.70 -3.81
CA ILE A 86 -24.59 1.02 -4.48
C ILE A 86 -23.89 2.20 -3.79
N ALA A 87 -24.63 3.27 -3.48
CA ALA A 87 -24.09 4.42 -2.74
C ALA A 87 -23.53 4.00 -1.36
N LYS A 88 -24.23 3.11 -0.64
CA LYS A 88 -23.74 2.54 0.63
C LYS A 88 -22.46 1.72 0.46
N LYS A 89 -22.37 0.87 -0.58
CA LYS A 89 -21.15 0.11 -0.87
C LYS A 89 -19.97 1.02 -1.20
N LEU A 90 -20.18 2.05 -2.01
CA LEU A 90 -19.14 3.02 -2.35
C LEU A 90 -18.69 3.80 -1.12
N GLN A 91 -19.60 4.16 -0.22
CA GLN A 91 -19.26 4.75 1.07
C GLN A 91 -18.37 3.80 1.91
N SER A 92 -18.75 2.52 2.06
CA SER A 92 -17.93 1.57 2.83
C SER A 92 -16.54 1.36 2.21
N ILE A 93 -16.43 1.39 0.88
CA ILE A 93 -15.13 1.30 0.19
C ILE A 93 -14.30 2.57 0.45
N ASP A 94 -14.90 3.76 0.39
CA ASP A 94 -14.23 5.04 0.71
C ASP A 94 -13.71 5.08 2.15
N GLU A 95 -14.51 4.62 3.12
CA GLU A 95 -14.12 4.47 4.52
C GLU A 95 -12.99 3.43 4.70
N GLY A 96 -13.02 2.35 3.91
CA GLY A 96 -11.94 1.36 3.85
C GLY A 96 -10.62 1.95 3.37
N TYR A 97 -10.65 2.71 2.27
CA TYR A 97 -9.47 3.44 1.79
C TYR A 97 -8.98 4.47 2.79
N HIS A 98 -9.89 5.17 3.48
CA HIS A 98 -9.51 6.16 4.49
C HIS A 98 -8.69 5.53 5.63
N LYS A 99 -9.13 4.39 6.16
CA LYS A 99 -8.39 3.65 7.19
C LYS A 99 -7.06 3.13 6.66
N PHE A 100 -7.07 2.48 5.50
CA PHE A 100 -5.85 1.97 4.86
C PHE A 100 -4.80 3.06 4.63
N LEU A 101 -5.21 4.24 4.16
CA LEU A 101 -4.31 5.37 3.95
C LEU A 101 -3.76 5.94 5.27
N ALA A 102 -4.55 5.95 6.34
CA ALA A 102 -4.08 6.36 7.66
C ALA A 102 -3.02 5.39 8.20
N ASP A 103 -3.25 4.08 8.07
CA ASP A 103 -2.30 3.05 8.50
C ASP A 103 -1.00 3.10 7.65
N ILE A 104 -1.12 3.37 6.35
CA ILE A 104 0.03 3.61 5.46
C ILE A 104 0.87 4.80 5.93
N GLU A 105 0.25 5.89 6.36
CA GLU A 105 0.99 7.08 6.81
C GLU A 105 1.78 6.77 8.08
N VAL A 106 1.16 6.07 9.04
CA VAL A 106 1.83 5.63 10.27
C VAL A 106 3.02 4.71 9.93
N LEU A 107 2.84 3.79 8.99
CA LEU A 107 3.92 2.91 8.55
C LEU A 107 5.06 3.71 7.88
N TYR A 108 4.71 4.66 7.00
CA TYR A 108 5.68 5.53 6.34
C TYR A 108 6.51 6.32 7.37
N GLU A 109 5.85 6.95 8.33
CA GLU A 109 6.50 7.69 9.42
C GLU A 109 7.45 6.81 10.22
N ASN A 110 7.06 5.59 10.56
CA ASN A 110 7.93 4.66 11.28
C ASN A 110 9.16 4.24 10.47
N VAL A 111 9.03 4.02 9.16
CA VAL A 111 10.17 3.72 8.28
C VAL A 111 11.09 4.93 8.16
N VAL A 112 10.56 6.14 8.03
CA VAL A 112 11.36 7.37 8.04
C VAL A 112 12.12 7.52 9.35
N LEU A 113 11.47 7.31 10.50
CA LEU A 113 12.15 7.36 11.80
C LEU A 113 13.26 6.31 11.93
N TRP A 114 13.05 5.11 11.38
CA TRP A 114 14.06 4.05 11.36
C TRP A 114 15.29 4.47 10.51
N ILE A 115 15.06 5.08 9.34
CA ILE A 115 16.10 5.62 8.46
C ILE A 115 16.85 6.76 9.17
N GLU A 116 16.15 7.70 9.79
CA GLU A 116 16.75 8.81 10.51
C GLU A 116 17.61 8.34 11.70
N ASP A 117 17.20 7.27 12.38
CA ASP A 117 17.98 6.67 13.46
C ASP A 117 19.30 6.07 12.94
N TYR A 118 19.28 5.41 11.79
CA TYR A 118 20.50 4.98 11.11
C TYR A 118 21.41 6.18 10.76
N GLU A 119 20.85 7.21 10.10
CA GLU A 119 21.61 8.38 9.64
C GLU A 119 22.25 9.16 10.81
N LYS A 120 21.63 9.17 12.00
CA LYS A 120 22.19 9.80 13.20
C LYS A 120 23.45 9.10 13.73
N VAL A 121 23.52 7.78 13.60
CA VAL A 121 24.63 6.97 14.11
C VAL A 121 25.74 6.83 13.08
N HIS A 122 25.38 6.61 11.81
CA HIS A 122 26.32 6.23 10.75
C HIS A 122 26.58 7.33 9.72
N GLY A 123 25.80 8.41 9.73
CA GLY A 123 25.77 9.41 8.66
C GLY A 123 24.95 8.93 7.46
N ARG A 124 24.48 9.88 6.64
CA ARG A 124 23.79 9.55 5.40
C ARG A 124 24.76 8.91 4.41
N ILE A 125 24.43 7.72 3.92
CA ILE A 125 25.10 7.12 2.78
C ILE A 125 24.50 7.78 1.53
N SER A 126 25.28 8.64 0.87
CA SER A 126 24.92 9.20 -0.44
C SER A 126 24.93 8.09 -1.48
N ASP A 127 23.86 7.96 -2.24
CA ASP A 127 23.74 6.98 -3.32
C ASP A 127 24.52 7.39 -4.59
N ASP A 128 25.78 7.80 -4.42
CA ASP A 128 26.71 8.11 -5.53
C ASP A 128 27.09 6.86 -6.34
N SER A 129 26.63 5.68 -5.92
CA SER A 129 26.85 4.39 -6.58
C SER A 129 25.97 4.18 -7.81
N ALA A 130 24.83 4.89 -7.91
CA ALA A 130 23.89 4.73 -9.04
C ALA A 130 24.33 5.46 -10.33
N GLN A 131 25.47 6.16 -10.33
CA GLN A 131 26.01 6.86 -11.51
C GLN A 131 27.21 6.20 -12.19
N LYS A 132 27.54 4.95 -11.86
CA LYS A 132 28.53 4.16 -12.61
C LYS A 132 28.11 2.72 -12.84
N ALA A 133 27.30 2.50 -13.88
CA ALA A 133 27.36 1.32 -14.76
C ALA A 133 26.60 1.60 -16.06
#